data_AF-A0A9D6UC90-F1
#
_entry.id   AF-A0A9D6UC90-F1
#
_cell.length_a   1.000
_cell.length_b   1.000
_cell.length_c   1.000
_cell.angle_alpha   90.00
_cell.angle_beta   90.00
_cell.angle_gamma   90.00
#
_symmetry.space_group_name_H-M   'P 1'
#
loop_
_entity.id
_entity.type
_entity.pdbx_description
1 polymer ?
#
loop_
_entity_poly.entity_id
_entity_poly.type
_entity_poly.pdbx_seq_one_letter_code
_entity_poly.pdbx_strand_id
1 'polypeptide(L)'
;MKPSLIVVFIIIIGFLTGSTLYFYNKSRELNSGKNVKTSFNGEVSSIGSTTNDNTIVDKLTKPADPKGRVSYPANVYYVQTKETLFAIGKKFSMSWQTITKANGITNENIVQAGYPLAIPKINKETDFFRIYFIINEDIATKVNGELRSANDSFMFSAVEVAKRYSPPFFNLKTDSTYDLLEQDLSKGTAVVMVKLNDKEDVLIGLVQPKSKGDKGFWTIAYIELQDE
;
A
#
# COMPACT_ATOMS: atom_id res chain seq x y z
N MET A 1 -52.33 -11.11 6.46
CA MET A 1 -51.44 -9.95 6.17
C MET A 1 -51.62 -8.94 7.30
N LYS A 2 -50.64 -8.49 8.08
CA LYS A 2 -49.19 -8.68 8.24
C LYS A 2 -48.92 -8.57 9.76
N PRO A 3 -47.95 -9.28 10.36
CA PRO A 3 -47.56 -9.02 11.73
C PRO A 3 -46.44 -7.98 11.83
N SER A 4 -46.53 -7.23 12.94
CA SER A 4 -45.45 -6.75 13.80
C SER A 4 -44.53 -5.61 13.36
N LEU A 5 -44.82 -4.45 13.95
CA LEU A 5 -43.87 -3.44 14.35
C LEU A 5 -42.83 -4.08 15.29
N ILE A 6 -41.57 -4.13 14.87
CA ILE A 6 -40.42 -4.38 15.73
C ILE A 6 -39.50 -3.18 15.57
N VAL A 7 -39.52 -2.31 16.59
CA VAL A 7 -38.44 -1.36 16.85
C VAL A 7 -37.34 -2.15 17.54
N VAL A 8 -36.22 -2.37 16.84
CA VAL A 8 -34.99 -2.87 17.46
C VAL A 8 -33.93 -1.80 17.30
N PHE A 9 -33.53 -1.26 18.44
CA PHE A 9 -32.29 -0.51 18.64
C PHE A 9 -31.12 -1.35 18.09
N ILE A 10 -30.46 -0.88 17.02
CA ILE A 10 -29.12 -1.36 16.71
C ILE A 10 -28.13 -0.37 17.33
N ILE A 11 -27.59 -0.87 18.43
CA ILE A 11 -26.53 -0.36 19.27
C ILE A 11 -25.38 0.16 18.40
N ILE A 12 -24.89 1.35 18.74
CA ILE A 12 -23.59 1.88 18.31
C ILE A 12 -22.52 0.92 18.84
N ILE A 13 -22.21 -0.12 18.08
CA ILE A 13 -21.14 -1.08 18.40
C ILE A 13 -19.95 -0.74 17.52
N GLY A 14 -18.86 -0.34 18.17
CA GLY A 14 -17.52 -0.61 17.67
C GLY A 14 -16.84 0.52 16.90
N PHE A 15 -16.63 1.66 17.55
CA PHE A 15 -15.62 2.66 17.14
C PHE A 15 -14.17 2.10 17.12
N LEU A 16 -13.95 0.80 17.41
CA LEU A 16 -12.66 0.11 17.40
C LEU A 16 -12.53 -1.06 16.41
N THR A 17 -13.54 -1.31 15.56
CA THR A 17 -13.49 -2.34 14.49
C THR A 17 -13.84 -1.77 13.11
N GLY A 18 -14.06 -0.46 13.02
CA GLY A 18 -14.52 0.22 11.82
C GLY A 18 -13.44 0.36 10.73
N SER A 19 -12.16 0.39 11.12
CA SER A 19 -11.05 0.69 10.21
C SER A 19 -10.57 -0.55 9.41
N THR A 20 -10.64 -1.75 9.99
CA THR A 20 -10.39 -3.00 9.24
C THR A 20 -11.53 -3.30 8.27
N LEU A 21 -12.80 -3.08 8.63
CA LEU A 21 -13.94 -3.19 7.69
C LEU A 21 -13.96 -2.06 6.63
N TYR A 22 -13.25 -0.96 6.89
CA TYR A 22 -13.17 0.28 6.06
C TYR A 22 -12.59 0.05 4.68
N PHE A 23 -11.53 -0.79 4.62
CA PHE A 23 -10.84 -1.18 3.39
C PHE A 23 -11.19 -2.62 2.95
N TYR A 24 -11.53 -3.52 3.90
CA TYR A 24 -11.67 -4.97 3.69
C TYR A 24 -12.84 -5.41 2.79
N ASN A 25 -13.94 -4.67 2.71
CA ASN A 25 -15.17 -5.20 2.10
C ASN A 25 -15.25 -5.19 0.55
N LYS A 26 -14.17 -5.01 -0.25
CA LYS A 26 -14.13 -5.37 -1.69
C LYS A 26 -12.67 -5.41 -2.20
N SER A 27 -12.05 -6.57 -2.11
CA SER A 27 -11.04 -6.99 -3.10
C SER A 27 -11.37 -8.39 -3.65
N ARG A 28 -12.52 -8.96 -3.29
CA ARG A 28 -12.97 -10.31 -3.70
C ARG A 28 -14.35 -10.33 -4.35
N GLU A 29 -14.55 -9.52 -5.38
CA GLU A 29 -15.38 -10.04 -6.48
C GLU A 29 -14.43 -10.55 -7.56
N LEU A 30 -13.89 -11.76 -7.31
CA LEU A 30 -13.43 -12.62 -8.38
C LEU A 30 -14.65 -12.91 -9.25
N ASN A 31 -14.62 -12.34 -10.45
CA ASN A 31 -15.29 -12.77 -11.66
C ASN A 31 -15.99 -14.12 -11.56
N SER A 32 -17.28 -14.10 -11.22
CA SER A 32 -18.22 -15.11 -11.69
C SER A 32 -19.23 -14.43 -12.61
N GLY A 33 -18.74 -13.98 -13.78
CA GLY A 33 -19.56 -13.51 -14.89
C GLY A 33 -19.17 -12.14 -15.43
N LYS A 34 -18.57 -12.14 -16.63
CA LYS A 34 -18.22 -11.01 -17.53
C LYS A 34 -16.84 -10.37 -17.31
N ASN A 35 -15.98 -10.57 -18.31
CA ASN A 35 -14.64 -10.01 -18.47
C ASN A 35 -14.61 -8.47 -18.40
N VAL A 36 -14.39 -7.91 -17.21
CA VAL A 36 -13.80 -6.57 -17.05
C VAL A 36 -12.46 -6.77 -16.35
N LYS A 37 -11.37 -6.70 -17.11
CA LYS A 37 -10.00 -6.76 -16.58
C LYS A 37 -9.68 -5.38 -16.00
N THR A 38 -9.82 -5.20 -14.69
CA THR A 38 -9.36 -3.98 -14.00
C THR A 38 -7.85 -4.07 -13.78
N SER A 39 -7.15 -2.93 -13.82
CA SER A 39 -5.72 -2.87 -13.54
C SER A 39 -5.41 -2.99 -12.05
N PHE A 40 -6.41 -2.80 -11.17
CA PHE A 40 -6.28 -3.07 -9.74
C PHE A 40 -6.38 -4.57 -9.46
N ASN A 41 -5.30 -5.16 -8.93
CA ASN A 41 -5.15 -6.60 -8.68
C ASN A 41 -4.44 -6.86 -7.34
N GLY A 42 -4.65 -6.00 -6.34
CA GLY A 42 -4.03 -6.10 -5.01
C GLY A 42 -5.00 -6.50 -3.89
N GLU A 43 -4.52 -7.32 -2.96
CA GLU A 43 -5.19 -7.55 -1.66
C GLU A 43 -4.73 -6.49 -0.65
N VAL A 44 -5.67 -5.94 0.15
CA VAL A 44 -5.36 -5.02 1.24
C VAL A 44 -5.11 -5.81 2.51
N SER A 45 -3.91 -5.69 3.08
CA SER A 45 -3.57 -6.31 4.38
C SER A 45 -3.58 -5.25 5.48
N SER A 46 -4.35 -5.48 6.55
CA SER A 46 -4.34 -4.68 7.78
C SER A 46 -3.68 -5.46 8.91
N ILE A 47 -2.99 -4.75 9.82
CA ILE A 47 -2.62 -5.32 11.13
C ILE A 47 -3.81 -5.11 12.06
N GLY A 48 -4.42 -6.21 12.50
CA GLY A 48 -5.38 -6.18 13.60
C GLY A 48 -4.65 -5.96 14.92
N SER A 49 -5.10 -5.00 15.73
CA SER A 49 -4.57 -4.77 17.07
C SER A 49 -4.74 -6.03 17.92
N THR A 50 -3.67 -6.78 18.16
CA THR A 50 -3.63 -7.75 19.26
C THR A 50 -2.20 -7.86 19.79
N THR A 51 -2.11 -7.69 21.11
CA THR A 51 -0.97 -7.89 22.01
C THR A 51 0.04 -6.76 22.14
N ASN A 52 0.27 -6.38 23.41
CA ASN A 52 1.27 -5.46 23.94
C ASN A 52 2.69 -5.98 23.67
N ASP A 53 3.08 -6.04 22.41
CA ASP A 53 4.48 -6.10 22.04
C ASP A 53 4.81 -4.79 21.32
N ASN A 54 5.14 -3.77 22.13
CA ASN A 54 5.68 -2.48 21.65
C ASN A 54 7.04 -2.63 20.93
N THR A 55 7.40 -3.84 20.52
CA THR A 55 8.67 -4.20 19.87
C THR A 55 8.49 -4.54 18.38
N ILE A 56 7.26 -4.55 17.83
CA ILE A 56 7.01 -4.91 16.42
C ILE A 56 6.85 -3.70 15.47
N VAL A 57 6.81 -2.45 15.96
CA VAL A 57 6.65 -1.29 15.05
C VAL A 57 7.55 -0.09 15.32
N ASP A 58 8.48 -0.16 16.28
CA ASP A 58 9.31 1.01 16.62
C ASP A 58 10.78 0.64 16.88
N LYS A 59 11.51 0.46 15.77
CA LYS A 59 12.89 0.96 15.55
C LYS A 59 13.39 0.50 14.18
N LEU A 60 13.64 1.48 13.30
CA LEU A 60 14.37 1.39 12.02
C LEU A 60 13.56 1.11 10.72
N THR A 61 12.72 2.05 10.29
CA THR A 61 12.26 2.13 8.89
C THR A 61 13.04 3.20 8.10
N LYS A 62 14.29 3.00 7.65
CA LYS A 62 14.91 3.91 6.64
C LYS A 62 15.66 3.12 5.57
N PRO A 63 15.22 3.20 4.30
CA PRO A 63 15.18 4.47 3.56
C PRO A 63 13.75 4.85 3.11
N ALA A 64 13.00 5.77 3.68
CA ALA A 64 13.23 6.85 4.61
C ALA A 64 11.93 7.05 5.43
N ASP A 65 11.91 6.72 6.72
CA ASP A 65 10.88 7.01 7.73
C ASP A 65 10.46 8.48 7.70
N PRO A 66 9.21 8.77 7.34
CA PRO A 66 8.48 9.92 7.82
C PRO A 66 7.53 9.38 8.89
N LYS A 67 7.82 9.70 10.14
CA LYS A 67 6.80 9.77 11.19
C LYS A 67 5.50 10.28 10.55
N GLY A 68 4.47 9.42 10.44
CA GLY A 68 3.16 9.79 9.88
C GLY A 68 2.75 9.25 8.50
N ARG A 69 3.44 8.29 7.86
CA ARG A 69 2.82 7.58 6.72
C ARG A 69 1.67 6.70 7.19
N VAL A 70 0.58 6.68 6.43
CA VAL A 70 -0.61 5.84 6.70
C VAL A 70 -0.35 4.37 6.37
N SER A 71 0.54 4.07 5.41
CA SER A 71 0.93 2.71 5.08
C SER A 71 2.45 2.55 4.94
N TYR A 72 2.93 1.31 5.08
CA TYR A 72 4.35 0.95 5.04
C TYR A 72 4.57 -0.43 4.41
N PRO A 73 5.76 -0.73 3.85
CA PRO A 73 6.02 -2.03 3.23
C PRO A 73 5.79 -3.22 4.17
N ALA A 74 5.08 -4.24 3.70
CA ALA A 74 4.67 -5.40 4.47
C ALA A 74 5.82 -6.37 4.76
N ASN A 75 6.79 -6.48 3.83
CA ASN A 75 7.88 -7.43 3.90
C ASN A 75 9.20 -6.67 3.95
N VAL A 76 9.69 -6.41 5.17
CA VAL A 76 10.95 -5.71 5.41
C VAL A 76 11.98 -6.70 5.96
N TYR A 77 13.11 -6.80 5.28
CA TYR A 77 14.25 -7.58 5.71
C TYR A 77 15.35 -6.68 6.24
N TYR A 78 15.77 -6.91 7.48
CA TYR A 78 16.93 -6.24 8.06
C TYR A 78 18.18 -7.01 7.69
N VAL A 79 19.11 -6.35 6.98
CA VAL A 79 20.37 -6.93 6.55
C VAL A 79 21.14 -7.46 7.76
N GLN A 80 21.58 -8.72 7.71
CA GLN A 80 22.31 -9.34 8.81
C GLN A 80 23.81 -8.97 8.75
N THR A 81 24.49 -9.10 9.89
CA THR A 81 25.94 -8.87 9.96
C THR A 81 26.69 -9.77 8.98
N LYS A 82 27.57 -9.17 8.16
CA LYS A 82 28.35 -9.83 7.09
C LYS A 82 27.54 -10.38 5.92
N GLU A 83 26.25 -10.07 5.82
CA GLU A 83 25.43 -10.45 4.67
C GLU A 83 25.66 -9.48 3.50
N THR A 84 25.69 -10.00 2.27
CA THR A 84 25.81 -9.20 1.05
C THR A 84 24.50 -9.15 0.30
N LEU A 85 24.26 -8.10 -0.49
CA LEU A 85 23.10 -7.99 -1.38
C LEU A 85 22.94 -9.23 -2.29
N PHE A 86 24.06 -9.81 -2.76
CA PHE A 86 24.05 -11.05 -3.53
C PHE A 86 23.51 -12.25 -2.75
N ALA A 87 23.93 -12.43 -1.49
CA ALA A 87 23.44 -13.51 -0.63
C ALA A 87 21.95 -13.33 -0.31
N ILE A 88 21.52 -12.09 -0.08
CA ILE A 88 20.11 -11.72 0.15
C ILE A 88 19.27 -12.03 -1.10
N GLY A 89 19.75 -11.65 -2.29
CA GLY A 89 19.10 -11.98 -3.55
C GLY A 89 18.87 -13.48 -3.70
N LYS A 90 19.90 -14.29 -3.47
CA LYS A 90 19.78 -15.76 -3.47
C LYS A 90 18.73 -16.27 -2.48
N LYS A 91 18.73 -15.74 -1.25
CA LYS A 91 17.79 -16.12 -0.18
C LYS A 91 16.33 -15.89 -0.58
N PHE A 92 16.05 -14.81 -1.33
CA PHE A 92 14.71 -14.47 -1.79
C PHE A 92 14.44 -14.86 -3.25
N SER A 93 15.32 -15.65 -3.86
CA SER A 93 15.20 -16.10 -5.26
C SER A 93 14.98 -14.94 -6.25
N MET A 94 15.70 -13.83 -6.06
CA MET A 94 15.69 -12.66 -6.95
C MET A 94 17.09 -12.11 -7.18
N SER A 95 17.28 -11.33 -8.24
CA SER A 95 18.54 -10.65 -8.45
C SER A 95 18.75 -9.58 -7.36
N TRP A 96 19.99 -9.31 -6.99
CA TRP A 96 20.26 -8.24 -6.05
C TRP A 96 19.90 -6.87 -6.63
N GLN A 97 19.94 -6.73 -7.96
CA GLN A 97 19.50 -5.53 -8.70
C GLN A 97 18.00 -5.30 -8.54
N THR A 98 17.19 -6.36 -8.53
CA THR A 98 15.74 -6.27 -8.24
C THR A 98 15.52 -5.70 -6.85
N ILE A 99 16.31 -6.13 -5.86
CA ILE A 99 16.22 -5.63 -4.48
C ILE A 99 16.62 -4.16 -4.40
N THR A 100 17.76 -3.79 -4.98
CA THR A 100 18.23 -2.39 -4.92
C THR A 100 17.28 -1.47 -5.66
N LYS A 101 16.80 -1.87 -6.85
CA LYS A 101 15.76 -1.14 -7.60
C LYS A 101 14.49 -0.97 -6.77
N ALA A 102 13.96 -2.05 -6.20
CA ALA A 102 12.77 -2.01 -5.35
C ALA A 102 12.90 -1.01 -4.19
N ASN A 103 14.11 -0.76 -3.70
CA ASN A 103 14.39 0.16 -2.58
C ASN A 103 14.94 1.54 -3.00
N GLY A 104 15.07 1.82 -4.29
CA GLY A 104 15.62 3.10 -4.76
C GLY A 104 17.12 3.27 -4.50
N ILE A 105 17.86 2.16 -4.36
CA ILE A 105 19.27 2.16 -3.95
C ILE A 105 20.14 2.24 -5.20
N THR A 106 20.78 3.39 -5.40
CA THR A 106 21.75 3.61 -6.49
C THR A 106 23.20 3.40 -6.05
N ASN A 107 23.51 3.65 -4.77
CA ASN A 107 24.82 3.37 -4.18
C ASN A 107 24.72 2.19 -3.21
N GLU A 108 25.12 1.00 -3.66
CA GLU A 108 25.04 -0.25 -2.89
C GLU A 108 25.83 -0.22 -1.58
N ASN A 109 26.89 0.60 -1.50
CA ASN A 109 27.76 0.67 -0.32
C ASN A 109 27.06 1.17 0.95
N ILE A 110 25.85 1.74 0.81
CA ILE A 110 25.03 2.17 1.95
C ILE A 110 24.35 0.98 2.64
N VAL A 111 24.23 -0.16 1.96
CA VAL A 111 23.53 -1.34 2.48
C VAL A 111 24.48 -2.09 3.43
N GLN A 112 24.25 -1.87 4.72
CA GLN A 112 25.04 -2.44 5.80
C GLN A 112 24.14 -3.20 6.78
N ALA A 113 24.74 -3.87 7.77
CA ALA A 113 23.99 -4.58 8.79
C ALA A 113 22.96 -3.65 9.48
N GLY A 114 21.74 -4.15 9.66
CA GLY A 114 20.61 -3.39 10.19
C GLY A 114 19.90 -2.50 9.17
N TYR A 115 20.38 -2.39 7.93
CA TYR A 115 19.68 -1.66 6.88
C TYR A 115 18.38 -2.40 6.51
N PRO A 116 17.21 -1.74 6.53
CA PRO A 116 15.94 -2.34 6.14
C PRO A 116 15.78 -2.32 4.62
N LEU A 117 15.37 -3.45 4.06
CA LEU A 117 15.07 -3.62 2.64
C LEU A 117 13.62 -4.07 2.50
N ALA A 118 12.81 -3.32 1.77
CA ALA A 118 11.54 -3.83 1.26
C ALA A 118 11.85 -4.94 0.25
N ILE A 119 11.36 -6.14 0.53
CA ILE A 119 11.57 -7.31 -0.32
C ILE A 119 10.32 -7.55 -1.15
N PRO A 120 10.36 -7.28 -2.47
CA PRO A 120 9.22 -7.51 -3.33
C PRO A 120 8.91 -9.02 -3.43
N LYS A 121 7.69 -9.35 -3.82
CA LYS A 121 7.27 -10.71 -4.16
C LYS A 121 6.83 -10.74 -5.61
N ILE A 122 7.06 -11.87 -6.28
CA ILE A 122 6.48 -12.10 -7.60
C ILE A 122 4.97 -12.26 -7.42
N ASN A 123 4.21 -11.41 -8.10
CA ASN A 123 2.78 -11.58 -8.24
C ASN A 123 2.53 -12.72 -9.23
N LYS A 124 1.93 -13.82 -8.78
CA LYS A 124 1.75 -15.03 -9.61
C LYS A 124 0.73 -14.86 -10.73
N GLU A 125 -0.08 -13.81 -10.70
CA GLU A 125 -1.08 -13.54 -11.74
C GLU A 125 -0.50 -12.71 -12.90
N THR A 126 0.53 -11.92 -12.61
CA THR A 126 1.13 -10.98 -13.57
C THR A 126 2.62 -11.19 -13.82
N ASP A 127 3.28 -12.05 -13.05
CA ASP A 127 4.73 -12.26 -12.99
C ASP A 127 5.56 -11.02 -12.60
N PHE A 128 4.90 -9.95 -12.17
CA PHE A 128 5.55 -8.69 -11.80
C PHE A 128 6.11 -8.69 -10.39
N PHE A 129 7.13 -7.87 -10.14
CA PHE A 129 7.68 -7.66 -8.80
C PHE A 129 6.84 -6.64 -8.03
N ARG A 130 6.26 -7.05 -6.91
CA ARG A 130 5.37 -6.23 -6.10
C ARG A 130 5.84 -6.04 -4.67
N ILE A 131 5.83 -4.80 -4.22
CA ILE A 131 5.91 -4.42 -2.81
C ILE A 131 4.48 -4.23 -2.29
N TYR A 132 4.07 -5.08 -1.34
CA TYR A 132 2.81 -4.93 -0.63
C TYR A 132 2.98 -3.94 0.52
N PHE A 133 1.92 -3.20 0.84
CA PHE A 133 1.89 -2.27 1.97
C PHE A 133 0.84 -2.69 2.99
N ILE A 134 1.18 -2.54 4.26
CA ILE A 134 0.26 -2.66 5.39
C ILE A 134 -0.21 -1.26 5.77
N ILE A 135 -1.50 -1.13 6.05
CA ILE A 135 -2.09 0.12 6.55
C ILE A 135 -1.95 0.15 8.08
N ASN A 136 -1.42 1.24 8.60
CA ASN A 136 -1.41 1.53 10.03
C ASN A 136 -2.78 2.08 10.45
N GLU A 137 -3.56 1.26 11.15
CA GLU A 137 -4.94 1.57 11.51
C GLU A 137 -5.07 2.75 12.51
N ASP A 138 -4.10 2.90 13.42
CA ASP A 138 -4.10 4.02 14.38
C ASP A 138 -3.86 5.35 13.68
N ILE A 139 -2.89 5.39 12.75
CA ILE A 139 -2.62 6.58 11.93
C ILE A 139 -3.79 6.84 10.98
N ALA A 140 -4.34 5.82 10.33
CA ALA A 140 -5.50 5.94 9.45
C ALA A 140 -6.71 6.52 10.18
N THR A 141 -6.96 6.08 11.41
CA THR A 141 -8.04 6.58 12.27
C THR A 141 -7.82 8.05 12.62
N LYS A 142 -6.60 8.42 12.99
CA LYS A 142 -6.24 9.81 13.29
C LYS A 142 -6.43 10.71 12.06
N VAL A 143 -5.89 10.32 10.91
CA VAL A 143 -6.02 11.05 9.64
C VAL A 143 -7.49 11.21 9.23
N ASN A 144 -8.32 10.19 9.42
CA ASN A 144 -9.75 10.28 9.18
C ASN A 144 -10.44 11.32 10.08
N GLY A 145 -10.05 11.38 11.35
CA GLY A 145 -10.54 12.38 12.31
C GLY A 145 -10.19 13.81 11.86
N GLU A 146 -8.93 14.02 11.47
CA GLU A 146 -8.42 15.31 11.01
C GLU A 146 -9.08 15.77 9.70
N LEU A 147 -9.27 14.87 8.74
CA LEU A 147 -9.79 15.19 7.41
C LEU A 147 -11.31 15.25 7.33
N ARG A 148 -12.05 14.87 8.38
CA ARG A 148 -13.52 14.84 8.37
C ARG A 148 -14.15 16.19 8.02
N SER A 149 -13.52 17.28 8.47
CA SER A 149 -13.99 18.65 8.24
C SER A 149 -13.15 19.39 7.19
N ALA A 150 -12.16 18.73 6.60
CA ALA A 150 -11.32 19.35 5.58
C ALA A 150 -12.11 19.52 4.28
N ASN A 151 -12.00 20.71 3.68
CA ASN A 151 -12.59 20.99 2.37
C ASN A 151 -11.67 20.53 1.24
N ASP A 152 -10.36 20.62 1.46
CA ASP A 152 -9.31 20.20 0.56
C ASP A 152 -8.24 19.41 1.31
N SER A 153 -7.57 18.53 0.57
CA SER A 153 -6.37 17.83 1.03
C SER A 153 -5.74 17.15 -0.17
N PHE A 154 -4.41 17.17 -0.25
CA PHE A 154 -3.70 16.34 -1.24
C PHE A 154 -4.04 14.85 -1.07
N MET A 155 -4.42 14.43 0.15
CA MET A 155 -4.80 13.06 0.42
C MET A 155 -6.09 12.62 -0.27
N PHE A 156 -6.92 13.54 -0.75
CA PHE A 156 -8.12 13.23 -1.53
C PHE A 156 -7.81 12.92 -3.00
N SER A 157 -6.57 13.12 -3.45
CA SER A 157 -6.10 12.77 -4.80
C SER A 157 -5.20 11.54 -4.78
N ALA A 158 -5.62 10.47 -5.47
CA ALA A 158 -4.82 9.25 -5.61
C ALA A 158 -3.44 9.52 -6.24
N VAL A 159 -3.39 10.42 -7.24
CA VAL A 159 -2.15 10.80 -7.94
C VAL A 159 -1.20 11.53 -7.00
N GLU A 160 -1.68 12.50 -6.20
CA GLU A 160 -0.84 13.23 -5.26
C GLU A 160 -0.33 12.34 -4.12
N VAL A 161 -1.17 11.41 -3.63
CA VAL A 161 -0.75 10.40 -2.65
C VAL A 161 0.31 9.47 -3.23
N ALA A 162 0.11 8.98 -4.45
CA ALA A 162 1.08 8.14 -5.15
C ALA A 162 2.42 8.89 -5.27
N LYS A 163 2.42 10.08 -5.87
CA LYS A 163 3.59 10.94 -6.06
C LYS A 163 4.36 11.23 -4.78
N ARG A 164 3.65 11.43 -3.66
CA ARG A 164 4.26 11.76 -2.37
C ARG A 164 4.83 10.54 -1.66
N TYR A 165 4.18 9.39 -1.75
CA TYR A 165 4.48 8.24 -0.87
C TYR A 165 5.08 7.03 -1.56
N SER A 166 5.07 6.95 -2.89
CA SER A 166 5.68 5.85 -3.64
C SER A 166 7.20 6.00 -3.86
N PRO A 167 7.81 7.20 -3.91
CA PRO A 167 9.27 7.28 -3.86
C PRO A 167 9.83 6.78 -2.51
N PRO A 168 10.98 6.06 -2.51
CA PRO A 168 11.86 5.81 -3.65
C PRO A 168 11.66 4.42 -4.30
N PHE A 169 10.53 3.75 -4.06
CA PHE A 169 10.34 2.36 -4.48
C PHE A 169 10.43 2.22 -6.00
N PHE A 170 11.11 1.17 -6.48
CA PHE A 170 11.40 0.96 -7.90
C PHE A 170 12.05 2.16 -8.61
N ASN A 171 12.92 2.89 -7.89
CA ASN A 171 13.61 4.10 -8.35
C ASN A 171 12.66 5.26 -8.73
N LEU A 172 11.41 5.23 -8.26
CA LEU A 172 10.47 6.33 -8.48
C LEU A 172 10.98 7.64 -7.89
N LYS A 173 10.73 8.73 -8.60
CA LYS A 173 11.08 10.09 -8.19
C LYS A 173 9.84 10.95 -8.07
N THR A 174 9.93 12.02 -7.30
CA THR A 174 8.84 12.98 -7.12
C THR A 174 8.57 13.82 -8.38
N ASP A 175 9.53 13.93 -9.29
CA ASP A 175 9.44 14.67 -10.55
C ASP A 175 9.04 13.80 -11.76
N SER A 176 8.85 12.48 -11.57
CA SER A 176 8.27 11.60 -12.58
C SER A 176 6.84 12.02 -12.94
N THR A 177 6.36 11.59 -14.11
CA THR A 177 4.96 11.75 -14.54
C THR A 177 4.10 10.67 -13.91
N TYR A 178 3.07 11.06 -13.17
CA TYR A 178 2.11 10.15 -12.53
C TYR A 178 0.75 10.30 -13.21
N ASP A 179 0.32 9.26 -13.92
CA ASP A 179 -0.93 9.26 -14.67
C ASP A 179 -1.98 8.41 -13.95
N LEU A 180 -3.18 8.96 -13.76
CA LEU A 180 -4.30 8.18 -13.22
C LEU A 180 -4.79 7.20 -14.29
N LEU A 181 -4.55 5.91 -14.08
CA LEU A 181 -4.94 4.84 -15.02
C LEU A 181 -6.37 4.38 -14.78
N GLU A 182 -6.74 4.17 -13.52
CA GLU A 182 -8.08 3.69 -13.14
C GLU A 182 -8.48 4.31 -11.79
N GLN A 183 -9.76 4.66 -11.61
CA GLN A 183 -10.32 5.03 -10.31
C GLN A 183 -11.79 4.61 -10.22
N ASP A 184 -12.13 3.88 -9.16
CA ASP A 184 -13.49 3.48 -8.83
C ASP A 184 -13.80 3.92 -7.38
N LEU A 185 -14.48 5.06 -7.25
CA LEU A 185 -14.88 5.62 -5.95
C LEU A 185 -15.87 4.72 -5.20
N SER A 186 -16.68 3.93 -5.92
CA SER A 186 -17.64 3.01 -5.30
C SER A 186 -16.93 1.82 -4.65
N LYS A 187 -15.77 1.44 -5.19
CA LYS A 187 -14.88 0.41 -4.63
C LYS A 187 -13.81 0.99 -3.73
N GLY A 188 -13.55 2.29 -3.81
CA GLY A 188 -12.47 2.95 -3.08
C GLY A 188 -11.09 2.53 -3.60
N THR A 189 -10.95 2.26 -4.90
CA THR A 189 -9.70 1.78 -5.52
C THR A 189 -9.23 2.74 -6.59
N ALA A 190 -7.91 2.87 -6.73
CA ALA A 190 -7.29 3.60 -7.84
C ALA A 190 -5.99 2.92 -8.25
N VAL A 191 -5.61 3.10 -9.50
CA VAL A 191 -4.30 2.72 -10.03
C VAL A 191 -3.68 3.95 -10.67
N VAL A 192 -2.49 4.29 -10.21
CA VAL A 192 -1.65 5.33 -10.80
C VAL A 192 -0.48 4.65 -11.50
N MET A 193 -0.22 5.02 -12.74
CA MET A 193 0.90 4.51 -13.53
C MET A 193 2.00 5.57 -13.60
N VAL A 194 3.25 5.11 -13.53
CA VAL A 194 4.44 5.94 -13.74
C VAL A 194 5.31 5.28 -14.79
N LYS A 195 5.53 5.97 -15.91
CA LYS A 195 6.47 5.51 -16.93
C LYS A 195 7.91 5.76 -16.49
N LEU A 196 8.72 4.72 -16.42
CA LEU A 196 10.15 4.87 -16.11
C LEU A 196 10.98 5.04 -17.39
N ASN A 197 10.72 4.21 -18.38
CA ASN A 197 11.37 4.20 -19.69
C ASN A 197 10.50 3.42 -20.70
N ASP A 198 10.98 3.22 -21.93
CA ASP A 198 10.23 2.56 -23.00
C ASP A 198 9.88 1.08 -22.74
N LYS A 199 10.40 0.47 -21.67
CA LYS A 199 10.24 -0.96 -21.36
C LYS A 199 9.67 -1.25 -19.98
N GLU A 200 9.58 -0.22 -19.13
CA GLU A 200 9.27 -0.41 -17.72
C GLU A 200 8.29 0.66 -17.24
N ASP A 201 7.19 0.17 -16.69
CA ASP A 201 6.17 0.97 -16.03
C ASP A 201 6.04 0.53 -14.57
N VAL A 202 5.66 1.46 -13.70
CA VAL A 202 5.31 1.16 -12.31
C VAL A 202 3.84 1.43 -12.09
N LEU A 203 3.12 0.41 -11.61
CA LEU A 203 1.73 0.52 -11.19
C LEU A 203 1.66 0.68 -9.67
N ILE A 204 0.95 1.71 -9.24
CA ILE A 204 0.73 2.02 -7.83
C ILE A 204 -0.75 1.81 -7.55
N GLY A 205 -1.07 0.75 -6.81
CA GLY A 205 -2.42 0.48 -6.35
C GLY A 205 -2.71 1.23 -5.07
N LEU A 206 -3.75 2.06 -5.08
CA LEU A 206 -4.21 2.82 -3.93
C LEU A 206 -5.61 2.40 -3.51
N VAL A 207 -5.85 2.54 -2.22
CA VAL A 207 -7.17 2.33 -1.63
C VAL A 207 -7.57 3.52 -0.77
N GLN A 208 -8.87 3.74 -0.69
CA GLN A 208 -9.49 4.68 0.22
C GLN A 208 -10.74 4.05 0.84
N PRO A 209 -11.20 4.58 1.97
CA PRO A 209 -12.54 4.28 2.45
C PRO A 209 -13.68 4.62 1.50
N LYS A 210 -14.47 3.60 1.16
CA LYS A 210 -15.64 3.73 0.27
C LYS A 210 -16.70 4.70 0.77
N SER A 211 -16.92 4.76 2.08
CA SER A 211 -17.94 5.61 2.70
C SER A 211 -17.67 7.11 2.54
N LYS A 212 -16.48 7.46 2.04
CA LYS A 212 -16.02 8.84 1.93
C LYS A 212 -16.06 9.39 0.50
N GLY A 213 -16.34 8.55 -0.51
CA GLY A 213 -16.46 9.00 -1.89
C GLY A 213 -15.24 9.80 -2.37
N ASP A 214 -15.47 11.03 -2.82
CA ASP A 214 -14.45 11.98 -3.29
C ASP A 214 -13.60 12.59 -2.15
N LYS A 215 -14.02 12.44 -0.89
CA LYS A 215 -13.32 12.96 0.30
C LYS A 215 -12.62 11.87 1.12
N GLY A 216 -12.45 10.68 0.57
CA GLY A 216 -11.65 9.64 1.21
C GLY A 216 -10.16 9.95 1.08
N PHE A 217 -9.39 9.73 2.14
CA PHE A 217 -7.95 9.79 2.01
C PHE A 217 -7.46 8.52 1.30
N TRP A 218 -6.62 8.70 0.28
CA TRP A 218 -5.97 7.60 -0.40
C TRP A 218 -4.74 7.14 0.38
N THR A 219 -4.44 5.85 0.29
CA THR A 219 -3.21 5.25 0.80
C THR A 219 -2.72 4.15 -0.15
N ILE A 220 -1.41 3.93 -0.18
CA ILE A 220 -0.81 2.93 -1.07
C ILE A 220 -1.05 1.54 -0.47
N ALA A 221 -1.60 0.63 -1.28
CA ALA A 221 -1.77 -0.79 -0.95
C ALA A 221 -0.67 -1.66 -1.58
N TYR A 222 -0.23 -1.31 -2.79
CA TYR A 222 0.92 -1.95 -3.43
C TYR A 222 1.61 -1.03 -4.43
N ILE A 223 2.87 -1.35 -4.72
CA ILE A 223 3.63 -0.80 -5.84
C ILE A 223 4.21 -1.99 -6.58
N GLU A 224 4.05 -2.02 -7.91
CA GLU A 224 4.44 -3.14 -8.75
C GLU A 224 5.18 -2.65 -9.99
N LEU A 225 6.33 -3.27 -10.27
CA LEU A 225 7.11 -3.02 -11.47
C LEU A 225 6.65 -3.98 -12.58
N GLN A 226 6.13 -3.42 -13.66
CA GLN A 226 5.88 -4.11 -14.91
C GLN A 226 7.14 -3.99 -15.77
N ASP A 227 7.73 -5.14 -16.09
CA ASP A 227 8.89 -5.29 -16.96
C ASP A 227 8.39 -6.03 -18.21
N GLU A 228 8.45 -5.37 -19.38
CA GLU A 228 7.96 -5.92 -20.68
C GLU A 228 8.99 -6.80 -21.40
#